data_AF-A0A6V8PTQ2-F1
#
_entry.id   AF-A0A6V8PTQ2-F1
#
_cell.length_a   1.000
_cell.length_b   1.000
_cell.length_c   1.000
_cell.angle_alpha   90.00
_cell.angle_beta   90.00
_cell.angle_gamma   90.00
#
_symmetry.space_group_name_H-M   'P 1'
#
loop_
_entity.id
_entity.type
_entity.pdbx_description
1 polymer ?
#
loop_
_entity_poly.entity_id
_entity_poly.type
_entity_poly.pdbx_seq_one_letter_code
_entity_poly.pdbx_strand_id
1 'polypeptide(L)'
;MDPFQVETAWEGQPLTREVAENLIVEKKRNLALVFPPDFSKVLEQCQAGPVIVTKNGRPVAVLVSILEDDELERFVLAHTPRFRHLLDDAEQRIQKTGGVKHQDFWRVVDGAT
;
A
#
# COMPACT_ATOMS: atom_id res chain seq x y z
N MET A 1 -3.11 -8.19 0.73
CA MET A 1 -4.15 -7.65 -0.16
C MET A 1 -3.42 -7.36 -1.44
N ASP A 2 -3.82 -7.99 -2.54
CA ASP A 2 -3.13 -7.78 -3.81
C ASP A 2 -3.45 -6.37 -4.31
N PRO A 3 -2.46 -5.61 -4.81
CA PRO A 3 -2.73 -4.30 -5.39
C PRO A 3 -3.66 -4.49 -6.59
N PHE A 4 -4.72 -3.68 -6.66
CA PHE A 4 -5.50 -3.60 -7.89
C PHE A 4 -4.79 -2.64 -8.84
N GLN A 5 -4.62 -3.05 -10.09
CA GLN A 5 -4.04 -2.16 -11.10
C GLN A 5 -5.08 -1.13 -11.53
N VAL A 6 -4.64 0.12 -11.64
CA VAL A 6 -5.45 1.22 -12.18
C VAL A 6 -5.12 1.35 -13.67
N GLU A 7 -6.10 1.04 -14.51
CA GLU A 7 -6.02 1.21 -15.96
C GLU A 7 -6.55 2.60 -16.35
N THR A 8 -5.75 3.39 -17.06
CA THR A 8 -6.15 4.70 -17.61
C THR A 8 -6.43 4.67 -19.11
N ALA A 9 -6.21 3.52 -19.75
CA ALA A 9 -6.42 3.28 -21.18
C ALA A 9 -6.97 1.87 -21.43
N TRP A 10 -7.70 1.70 -22.55
CA TRP A 10 -8.19 0.42 -23.06
C TRP A 10 -7.84 0.29 -24.54
N GLU A 11 -7.19 -0.81 -24.93
CA GLU A 11 -6.77 -1.05 -26.32
C GLU A 11 -6.00 0.13 -26.94
N GLY A 12 -5.19 0.81 -26.11
CA GLY A 12 -4.37 1.97 -26.52
C GLY A 12 -5.12 3.30 -26.61
N GLN A 13 -6.42 3.35 -26.30
CA GLN A 13 -7.21 4.57 -26.23
C GLN A 13 -7.46 5.01 -24.78
N PRO A 14 -7.54 6.32 -24.47
CA PRO A 14 -7.89 6.79 -23.13
C PRO A 14 -9.21 6.21 -22.64
N LEU A 15 -9.25 5.76 -21.38
CA LEU A 15 -10.45 5.21 -20.77
C LEU A 15 -11.43 6.34 -20.43
N THR A 16 -12.38 6.62 -21.32
CA THR A 16 -13.45 7.58 -21.02
C THR A 16 -14.48 6.94 -20.09
N ARG A 17 -15.31 7.76 -19.45
CA ARG A 17 -16.42 7.28 -18.62
C ARG A 17 -17.36 6.34 -19.39
N GLU A 18 -17.73 6.73 -20.61
CA GLU A 18 -18.61 5.94 -21.47
C GLU A 18 -17.99 4.57 -21.81
N VAL A 19 -16.69 4.55 -22.15
CA VAL A 19 -15.96 3.31 -22.41
C VAL A 19 -15.92 2.44 -21.15
N ALA A 20 -15.60 3.01 -20.00
CA ALA A 20 -15.58 2.28 -18.74
C ALA A 20 -16.96 1.68 -18.40
N GLU A 21 -18.05 2.43 -18.58
CA GLU A 21 -19.42 1.94 -18.37
C GLU A 21 -19.76 0.77 -19.31
N ASN A 22 -19.42 0.88 -20.59
CA ASN A 22 -19.65 -0.19 -21.56
C ASN A 22 -18.88 -1.47 -21.22
N LEU A 23 -17.62 -1.36 -20.75
CA LEU A 23 -16.83 -2.53 -20.32
C LEU A 23 -17.48 -3.28 -19.15
N ILE A 24 -18.18 -2.56 -18.25
CA ILE A 24 -18.93 -3.17 -17.15
C ILE A 24 -20.19 -3.86 -17.67
N VAL A 25 -20.96 -3.18 -18.53
CA VAL A 25 -22.20 -3.74 -19.11
C VAL A 25 -21.91 -5.01 -19.92
N GLU A 26 -20.82 -5.02 -20.69
CA GLU A 26 -20.36 -6.16 -21.48
C GLU A 26 -19.69 -7.25 -20.63
N LYS A 27 -19.56 -7.06 -19.30
CA LYS A 27 -18.87 -7.96 -18.37
C LYS A 27 -17.39 -8.22 -18.69
N LYS A 28 -16.75 -7.31 -19.43
CA LYS A 28 -15.30 -7.30 -19.65
C LYS A 28 -14.54 -6.79 -18.41
N ARG A 29 -15.23 -6.04 -17.55
CA ARG A 29 -14.78 -5.59 -16.23
C ARG A 29 -15.91 -5.76 -15.20
N ASN A 30 -15.55 -5.91 -13.93
CA ASN A 30 -16.51 -6.13 -12.84
C ASN A 30 -16.80 -4.88 -12.00
N LEU A 31 -15.90 -3.88 -12.01
CA LEU A 31 -16.00 -2.66 -11.22
C LEU A 31 -15.32 -1.50 -11.94
N ALA A 32 -15.91 -0.30 -11.84
CA ALA A 32 -15.29 0.96 -12.23
C ALA A 32 -15.36 1.94 -11.05
N LEU A 33 -14.23 2.59 -10.74
CA LEU A 33 -14.17 3.68 -9.78
C LEU A 33 -14.01 4.98 -10.58
N VAL A 34 -14.98 5.89 -10.45
CA VAL A 34 -14.96 7.17 -11.16
C VAL A 34 -14.62 8.27 -10.16
N PHE A 35 -13.58 9.03 -10.48
CA PHE A 35 -13.16 10.18 -9.69
C PHE A 35 -13.66 11.50 -10.30
N PRO A 36 -13.78 12.57 -9.51
CA PRO A 36 -14.04 13.91 -10.03
C PRO A 36 -13.01 14.38 -11.08
N PRO A 37 -13.37 15.28 -12.00
CA PRO A 37 -12.47 15.73 -13.08
C PRO A 37 -11.16 16.34 -12.60
N ASP A 38 -11.14 16.91 -11.40
CA ASP A 38 -10.00 17.55 -10.77
C ASP A 38 -9.17 16.59 -9.90
N PHE A 39 -9.49 15.30 -9.87
CA PHE A 39 -8.76 14.33 -9.06
C PHE A 39 -7.28 14.22 -9.44
N SER A 40 -6.90 14.45 -10.70
CA SER A 40 -5.48 14.54 -11.09
C SER A 40 -4.74 15.64 -10.33
N LYS A 41 -5.38 16.80 -10.10
CA LYS A 41 -4.80 17.88 -9.29
C LYS A 41 -4.67 17.48 -7.82
N VAL A 42 -5.61 16.68 -7.31
CA VAL A 42 -5.52 16.12 -5.96
C VAL A 42 -4.31 15.19 -5.84
N LEU A 43 -4.04 14.37 -6.86
CA LEU A 43 -2.85 13.51 -6.90
C LEU A 43 -1.55 14.32 -6.98
N GLU A 44 -1.53 15.41 -7.76
CA GLU A 44 -0.38 16.34 -7.81
C GLU A 44 -0.13 16.98 -6.43
N GLN A 45 -1.18 17.46 -5.76
CA GLN A 45 -1.08 18.00 -4.40
C GLN A 45 -0.60 16.96 -3.39
N CYS A 46 -0.98 15.70 -3.56
CA CYS A 46 -0.58 14.59 -2.70
C CYS A 46 0.94 14.33 -2.72
N GLN A 47 1.65 14.79 -3.76
CA GLN A 47 3.12 14.73 -3.81
C GLN A 47 3.77 15.69 -2.81
N ALA A 48 3.11 16.79 -2.44
CA ALA A 48 3.61 17.74 -1.45
C ALA A 48 3.28 17.32 0.00
N GLY A 49 2.39 16.33 0.19
CA GLY A 49 1.99 15.82 1.49
C GLY A 49 0.70 15.02 1.46
N PRO A 50 0.34 14.33 2.55
CA PRO A 50 -0.83 13.46 2.60
C PRO A 50 -2.14 14.22 2.41
N VAL A 51 -3.05 13.66 1.62
CA VAL A 51 -4.41 14.18 1.44
C VAL A 51 -5.38 13.38 2.31
N ILE A 52 -6.14 14.07 3.17
CA ILE A 52 -7.13 13.43 4.04
C ILE A 52 -8.48 13.33 3.32
N VAL A 53 -8.98 12.10 3.18
CA VAL A 53 -10.31 11.81 2.64
C VAL A 53 -11.30 11.80 3.80
N THR A 54 -12.34 12.63 3.70
CA THR A 54 -13.40 12.73 4.72
C THR A 54 -14.74 12.20 4.22
N LYS A 55 -15.53 11.63 5.13
CA LYS A 55 -16.93 11.28 4.93
C LYS A 55 -17.75 11.98 6.02
N ASN A 56 -18.66 12.85 5.62
CA ASN A 56 -19.47 13.67 6.54
C ASN A 56 -18.59 14.45 7.55
N GLY A 57 -17.49 15.04 7.07
CA GLY A 57 -16.55 15.82 7.88
C GLY A 57 -15.63 15.00 8.79
N ARG A 58 -15.73 13.66 8.80
CA ARG A 58 -14.83 12.78 9.56
C ARG A 58 -13.78 12.17 8.66
N PRO A 59 -12.48 12.17 9.04
CA PRO A 59 -11.45 11.42 8.33
C PRO A 59 -11.81 9.93 8.24
N VAL A 60 -11.71 9.35 7.04
CA VAL A 60 -11.98 7.92 6.80
C VAL A 60 -10.87 7.22 6.02
N ALA A 61 -10.06 7.97 5.28
CA ALA A 61 -8.90 7.45 4.59
C ALA A 61 -7.85 8.57 4.42
N VAL A 62 -6.64 8.17 4.05
CA VAL A 62 -5.57 9.07 3.64
C VAL A 62 -5.05 8.60 2.28
N LEU A 63 -4.79 9.54 1.39
CA LEU A 63 -4.00 9.32 0.19
C LEU A 63 -2.58 9.78 0.49
N VAL A 64 -1.62 8.91 0.21
CA VAL A 64 -0.19 9.18 0.30
C VAL A 64 0.40 8.84 -1.05
N SER A 65 1.17 9.76 -1.63
CA SER A 65 1.90 9.49 -2.86
C SER A 65 3.11 8.63 -2.53
N ILE A 66 3.28 7.54 -3.26
CA ILE A 66 4.49 6.73 -3.25
C ILE A 66 5.32 7.18 -4.45
N LEU A 67 6.49 7.74 -4.19
CA LEU A 67 7.37 8.30 -5.23
C LEU A 67 8.53 7.36 -5.57
N GLU A 68 8.94 6.54 -4.61
CA GLU A 68 10.02 5.57 -4.73
C GLU A 68 9.52 4.18 -4.39
N ASP A 69 10.06 3.16 -5.05
CA ASP A 69 9.58 1.78 -4.89
C ASP A 69 9.65 1.34 -3.42
N ASP A 70 10.75 1.63 -2.72
CA ASP A 70 10.99 1.20 -1.33
C ASP A 70 10.14 1.93 -0.27
N GLU A 71 9.50 3.05 -0.65
CA GLU A 71 8.59 3.80 0.21
C GLU A 71 7.33 2.99 0.50
N LEU A 72 6.84 2.23 -0.49
CA LEU A 72 5.65 1.40 -0.34
C LEU A 72 5.87 0.30 0.70
N GLU A 73 6.97 -0.45 0.64
CA GLU A 73 7.24 -1.51 1.62
C GLU A 73 7.36 -0.92 3.03
N ARG A 74 8.09 0.20 3.19
CA ARG A 74 8.20 0.87 4.49
C ARG A 74 6.84 1.31 5.01
N PHE A 75 6.00 1.88 4.15
CA PHE A 75 4.65 2.30 4.53
C PHE A 75 3.78 1.12 4.97
N VAL A 76 3.80 0.01 4.21
CA VAL A 76 3.06 -1.21 4.54
C VAL A 76 3.54 -1.82 5.85
N LEU A 77 4.85 -1.91 6.06
CA LEU A 77 5.44 -2.44 7.30
C LEU A 77 5.03 -1.60 8.51
N ALA A 78 5.12 -0.27 8.42
CA ALA A 78 4.78 0.63 9.52
C ALA A 78 3.30 0.54 9.95
N HIS A 79 2.40 0.21 9.01
CA HIS A 79 0.95 0.19 9.23
C HIS A 79 0.35 -1.22 9.30
N THR A 80 1.16 -2.28 9.27
CA THR A 80 0.69 -3.66 9.45
C THR A 80 0.71 -4.04 10.94
N PRO A 81 -0.45 -4.16 11.62
CA PRO A 81 -0.48 -4.39 13.07
C PRO A 81 0.26 -5.66 13.49
N ARG A 82 0.14 -6.72 12.69
CA ARG A 82 0.83 -8.00 12.94
C ARG A 82 2.35 -7.86 12.90
N PHE A 83 2.89 -7.06 11.98
CA PHE A 83 4.33 -6.83 11.90
C PHE A 83 4.81 -6.04 13.12
N ARG A 84 4.03 -5.04 13.53
CA ARG A 84 4.30 -4.29 14.75
C ARG A 84 4.33 -5.18 16.00
N HIS A 85 3.33 -6.05 16.16
CA HIS A 85 3.31 -7.03 17.25
C HIS A 85 4.52 -7.98 17.23
N LEU A 86 4.94 -8.43 16.04
CA LEU A 86 6.13 -9.27 15.92
C LEU A 86 7.40 -8.55 16.40
N LEU A 87 7.55 -7.26 16.07
CA LEU A 87 8.67 -6.44 16.53
C LEU A 87 8.60 -6.23 18.05
N ASP A 88 7.43 -5.91 18.58
CA ASP A 88 7.21 -5.74 20.03
C ASP A 88 7.57 -7.02 20.80
N ASP A 89 7.14 -8.18 20.31
CA ASP A 89 7.43 -9.49 20.91
C ASP A 89 8.93 -9.82 20.85
N ALA A 90 9.59 -9.49 19.73
CA ALA A 90 11.03 -9.68 19.57
C ALA A 90 11.82 -8.79 20.54
N GLU A 91 11.43 -7.52 20.69
CA GLU A 91 12.05 -6.59 21.63
C GLU A 91 11.88 -7.07 23.08
N GLN A 92 10.66 -7.46 23.46
CA GLN A 92 10.39 -8.01 24.80
C GLN A 92 11.22 -9.28 25.08
N ARG A 93 11.36 -10.16 24.08
CA ARG A 93 12.21 -11.35 24.20
C ARG A 93 13.67 -10.94 24.45
N ILE A 94 14.22 -10.03 23.66
CA ILE A 94 15.61 -9.56 23.81
C ILE A 94 15.83 -8.91 25.18
N GLN A 95 14.88 -8.10 25.67
CA GLN A 95 14.97 -7.50 26.99
C GLN A 95 14.99 -8.57 28.11
N LYS A 96 14.22 -9.65 27.96
CA LYS A 96 14.13 -10.73 28.97
C LYS A 96 15.28 -11.74 28.89
N THR A 97 15.68 -12.15 27.69
CA THR A 97 16.63 -13.26 27.48
C THR A 97 18.02 -12.81 27.05
N GLY A 98 18.17 -11.51 26.74
CA GLY A 98 19.31 -11.02 25.98
C GLY A 98 19.20 -11.36 24.49
N GLY A 99 20.10 -10.79 23.69
CA GLY A 99 20.26 -11.12 22.27
C GLY A 99 20.99 -12.44 22.03
N VAL A 100 21.08 -12.85 20.76
CA VAL A 100 21.89 -14.01 20.35
C VAL A 100 23.35 -13.55 20.20
N LYS A 101 24.30 -14.30 20.78
CA LYS A 101 25.72 -14.00 20.58
C LYS A 101 26.12 -14.29 19.14
N HIS A 102 27.03 -13.48 18.61
CA HIS A 102 27.52 -13.59 17.23
C HIS A 102 27.91 -15.03 16.83
N GLN A 103 28.69 -15.72 17.66
CA GLN A 103 29.14 -17.09 17.37
C GLN A 103 27.97 -18.11 17.36
N ASP A 104 26.98 -17.91 18.23
CA ASP A 104 25.83 -18.80 18.32
C ASP A 104 24.87 -18.59 17.14
N PHE A 105 24.77 -17.35 16.65
CA PHE A 105 24.00 -17.02 15.44
C PHE A 105 24.55 -17.74 14.21
N TRP A 106 25.85 -17.58 13.92
CA TRP A 106 26.45 -18.20 12.73
C TRP A 106 26.46 -19.72 12.77
N ARG A 107 26.61 -20.33 13.95
CA ARG A 107 26.48 -21.79 14.11
C ARG A 107 25.11 -22.30 13.66
N VAL A 108 24.03 -21.53 13.89
CA VAL A 108 22.67 -21.90 13.47
C VAL A 108 22.47 -21.67 11.98
N VAL A 109 22.95 -20.54 11.43
CA VAL A 109 22.79 -20.21 10.01
C VAL A 109 23.60 -21.15 9.12
N ASP A 110 24.87 -21.38 9.45
CA ASP A 110 25.75 -22.23 8.65
C ASP A 110 25.40 -23.72 8.80
N GLY A 111 24.91 -24.11 9.97
CA GLY A 111 24.44 -25.47 10.25
C GLY A 111 23.04 -25.80 9.74
N ALA A 112 22.31 -24.82 9.17
CA ALA A 112 20.99 -25.01 8.55
C ALA A 112 21.06 -25.24 7.03
N THR A 113 22.27 -25.46 6.49
CA THR A 113 22.52 -25.87 5.10
C THR A 113 22.52 -27.40 4.99
#